data_AF-A0A2N9P7E6-F1
#
_entry.id   AF-A0A2N9P7E6-F1
#
_cell.length_a   1.000
_cell.length_b   1.000
_cell.length_c   1.000
_cell.angle_alpha   90.00
_cell.angle_beta   90.00
_cell.angle_gamma   90.00
#
_symmetry.space_group_name_H-M   'P 1'
#
loop_
_entity.id
_entity.type
_entity.pdbx_description
1 polymer ?
#
loop_
_entity_poly.entity_id
_entity_poly.type
_entity_poly.pdbx_seq_one_letter_code
_entity_poly.pdbx_strand_id
1 'polypeptide(L)'
;MAQNRIVEGQKVVQCYLSQDPIGLLGNNPTFYGYVYDSNTETDPFGLIIVYRALNGAQEASAKAGEAIQPKNINSTHTIQQHIDDGSLQTKYISTTKKKSTADFYGKPNPKRGKMNPSTIIAIDTDKINPSKVHDVSGGINPQTGKKLDMPALRYATKDAEVLIEGEIPKGAYKIVCH
;
A
#
# COMPACT_ATOMS: atom_id res chain seq x y z
N MET A 1 -39.52 -5.05 65.15
CA MET A 1 -38.48 -4.40 65.96
C MET A 1 -37.14 -5.05 65.64
N ALA A 2 -36.17 -4.25 65.17
CA ALA A 2 -34.70 -4.31 65.37
C ALA A 2 -33.98 -5.69 65.31
N GLN A 3 -32.78 -5.87 64.73
CA GLN A 3 -31.71 -4.98 64.27
C GLN A 3 -30.70 -5.84 63.46
N ASN A 4 -29.97 -5.18 62.54
CA ASN A 4 -28.83 -5.72 61.79
C ASN A 4 -27.65 -6.15 62.69
N ARG A 5 -26.82 -7.10 62.22
CA ARG A 5 -25.35 -7.03 62.29
C ARG A 5 -24.68 -7.95 61.26
N ILE A 6 -23.89 -7.34 60.37
CA ILE A 6 -22.93 -7.96 59.45
C ILE A 6 -21.52 -7.56 59.94
N VAL A 7 -20.54 -8.46 59.84
CA VAL A 7 -19.08 -8.22 59.73
C VAL A 7 -18.46 -9.55 59.28
N GLU A 8 -17.46 -9.72 58.40
CA GLU A 8 -16.65 -9.01 57.39
C GLU A 8 -15.86 -10.19 56.74
N GLY A 9 -15.43 -10.23 55.48
CA GLY A 9 -15.47 -9.27 54.40
C GLY A 9 -15.28 -9.99 53.06
N GLN A 10 -16.08 -9.59 52.08
CA GLN A 10 -15.80 -9.84 50.67
C GLN A 10 -15.10 -8.61 50.13
N LYS A 11 -13.88 -8.80 49.62
CA LYS A 11 -13.14 -7.80 48.86
C LYS A 11 -13.91 -7.51 47.58
N VAL A 12 -14.52 -6.33 47.50
CA VAL A 12 -15.13 -5.80 46.28
C VAL A 12 -14.00 -5.45 45.32
N VAL A 13 -13.98 -6.08 44.14
CA VAL A 13 -13.23 -5.57 43.00
C VAL A 13 -14.27 -5.16 41.96
N GLN A 14 -14.35 -3.85 41.76
CA GLN A 14 -15.29 -3.19 40.88
C GLN A 14 -14.77 -3.30 39.44
N CYS A 15 -15.36 -4.18 38.64
CA CYS A 15 -15.20 -4.12 37.17
C CYS A 15 -16.40 -3.37 36.61
N TYR A 16 -16.19 -2.08 36.30
CA TYR A 16 -17.16 -1.28 35.55
C TYR A 16 -17.25 -1.80 34.11
N LEU A 17 -18.20 -2.68 33.84
CA LEU A 17 -18.66 -2.99 32.49
C LEU A 17 -20.10 -2.52 32.38
N SER A 18 -20.27 -1.25 31.98
CA SER A 18 -21.56 -0.73 31.54
C SER A 18 -21.89 -1.40 30.21
N GLN A 19 -22.80 -2.36 30.21
CA GLN A 19 -23.46 -2.82 28.99
C GLN A 19 -24.58 -1.83 28.65
N ASP A 20 -24.55 -1.28 27.43
CA ASP A 20 -25.62 -0.43 26.90
C ASP A 20 -26.94 -1.22 26.82
N PRO A 21 -28.00 -0.80 27.53
CA PRO A 21 -29.23 -1.58 27.61
C PRO A 21 -30.23 -1.05 26.58
N ILE A 22 -30.13 -1.47 25.32
CA ILE A 22 -31.27 -1.37 24.40
C ILE A 22 -31.49 -2.70 23.66
N GLY A 23 -32.48 -3.45 24.14
CA GLY A 23 -32.94 -4.69 23.55
C GLY A 23 -33.74 -4.45 22.29
N LEU A 24 -33.14 -4.74 21.13
CA LEU A 24 -33.89 -5.11 19.94
C LEU A 24 -33.87 -6.63 19.82
N LEU A 25 -35.07 -7.20 19.69
CA LEU A 25 -35.36 -8.59 19.35
C LEU A 25 -34.64 -8.99 18.04
N GLY A 26 -33.37 -9.33 18.16
CA GLY A 26 -32.56 -9.93 17.11
C GLY A 26 -32.14 -11.31 17.60
N ASN A 27 -32.68 -12.35 16.98
CA ASN A 27 -32.24 -13.72 17.12
C ASN A 27 -30.80 -13.88 16.55
N ASN A 28 -29.82 -13.28 17.21
CA ASN A 28 -28.42 -13.34 16.83
C ASN A 28 -27.61 -13.94 17.99
N PRO A 29 -27.07 -15.15 17.86
CA PRO A 29 -26.40 -15.89 18.93
C PRO A 29 -24.97 -15.38 19.20
N THR A 30 -24.75 -14.06 19.22
CA THR A 30 -23.40 -13.45 19.21
C THR A 30 -22.64 -13.70 20.51
N PHE A 31 -21.31 -13.83 20.46
CA PHE A 31 -20.48 -12.70 20.90
C PHE A 31 -19.07 -12.61 20.27
N TYR A 32 -18.75 -13.41 19.24
CA TYR A 32 -17.48 -13.28 18.50
C TYR A 32 -17.73 -13.16 17.00
N GLY A 33 -18.50 -12.15 16.59
CA GLY A 33 -18.38 -11.67 15.23
C GLY A 33 -17.00 -11.05 15.11
N TYR A 34 -16.05 -11.74 14.48
CA TYR A 34 -14.81 -11.14 14.03
C TYR A 34 -15.18 -9.87 13.25
N VAL A 35 -14.94 -8.72 13.85
CA VAL A 35 -15.00 -7.45 13.14
C VAL A 35 -13.91 -7.51 12.10
N TYR A 36 -14.25 -7.23 10.85
CA TYR A 36 -13.25 -7.09 9.79
C TYR A 36 -12.17 -6.13 10.28
N ASP A 37 -10.91 -6.57 10.30
CA ASP A 37 -9.80 -5.73 10.74
C ASP A 37 -9.79 -4.46 9.89
N SER A 38 -10.17 -3.36 10.52
CA SER A 38 -10.27 -2.05 9.86
C SER A 38 -8.92 -1.36 9.79
N ASN A 39 -7.82 -2.01 10.19
CA ASN A 39 -6.46 -1.54 9.95
C ASN A 39 -6.00 -1.74 8.50
N THR A 40 -6.93 -1.66 7.54
CA THR A 40 -6.53 -1.33 6.18
C THR A 40 -6.14 0.14 6.25
N GLU A 41 -4.86 0.43 6.52
CA GLU A 41 -4.26 1.76 6.47
C GLU A 41 -4.54 2.36 5.10
N THR A 42 -5.71 2.96 4.98
CA THR A 42 -6.10 3.75 3.83
C THR A 42 -5.52 5.10 4.18
N ASP A 43 -4.35 5.43 3.63
CA ASP A 43 -3.78 6.77 3.69
C ASP A 43 -4.32 7.57 2.48
N PRO A 44 -5.45 8.29 2.61
CA PRO A 44 -6.05 9.00 1.50
C PRO A 44 -5.23 10.20 1.02
N PHE A 45 -4.26 10.66 1.83
CA PHE A 45 -3.40 11.79 1.49
C PHE A 45 -2.02 11.35 0.99
N GLY A 46 -1.61 10.11 1.26
CA GLY A 46 -0.46 9.48 0.62
C GLY A 46 0.83 10.26 0.91
N LEU A 47 1.10 10.56 2.18
CA LEU A 47 2.32 11.25 2.64
C LEU A 47 3.52 10.27 2.63
N ILE A 48 3.75 9.62 1.50
CA ILE A 48 4.67 8.50 1.40
C ILE A 48 5.80 8.78 0.39
N ILE A 49 7.02 8.47 0.79
CA ILE A 49 8.13 8.40 -0.16
C ILE A 49 8.19 6.99 -0.70
N VAL A 50 8.02 6.85 -2.02
CA VAL A 50 8.14 5.57 -2.73
C VAL A 50 9.41 5.53 -3.56
N TYR A 51 9.94 4.34 -3.78
CA TYR A 51 11.22 4.12 -4.42
C TYR A 51 11.04 3.31 -5.70
N ARG A 52 11.90 3.56 -6.69
CA ARG A 52 11.91 2.80 -7.94
C ARG A 52 13.31 2.69 -8.51
N ALA A 53 13.65 1.49 -9.00
CA ALA A 53 14.79 1.30 -9.89
C ALA A 53 14.38 1.61 -11.34
N LEU A 54 15.10 2.52 -11.98
CA LEU A 54 14.82 2.95 -13.34
C LEU A 54 15.35 1.96 -14.39
N ASN A 55 14.69 1.97 -15.55
CA ASN A 55 15.18 1.32 -16.76
C ASN A 55 15.90 2.33 -17.66
N GLY A 56 16.64 1.87 -18.67
CA GLY A 56 17.53 2.73 -19.46
C GLY A 56 16.89 4.02 -20.03
N ALA A 57 15.67 3.93 -20.58
CA ALA A 57 14.97 5.09 -21.10
C ALA A 57 14.57 6.07 -19.99
N GLN A 58 13.98 5.55 -18.91
CA GLN A 58 13.58 6.38 -17.75
C GLN A 58 14.79 6.99 -17.04
N GLU A 59 15.92 6.27 -17.00
CA GLU A 59 17.17 6.75 -16.42
C GLU A 59 17.77 7.90 -17.22
N ALA A 60 17.72 7.86 -18.55
CA ALA A 60 18.12 8.97 -19.40
C ALA A 60 17.27 10.21 -19.13
N SER A 61 15.94 10.06 -19.09
CA SER A 61 15.02 11.16 -18.73
C SER A 61 15.27 11.71 -17.33
N ALA A 62 15.54 10.84 -16.35
CA ALA A 62 15.83 11.28 -14.98
C ALA A 62 17.12 12.11 -14.90
N LYS A 63 18.18 11.70 -15.59
CA LYS A 63 19.45 12.42 -15.65
C LYS A 63 19.36 13.74 -16.43
N ALA A 64 18.52 13.78 -17.47
CA ALA A 64 18.18 15.01 -18.18
C ALA A 64 17.27 15.95 -17.36
N GLY A 65 16.69 15.45 -16.26
CA GLY A 65 15.75 16.19 -15.44
C GLY A 65 14.42 16.43 -16.16
N GLU A 66 13.91 15.42 -16.84
CA GLU A 66 12.61 15.40 -17.52
C GLU A 66 11.56 14.61 -16.72
N ALA A 67 10.31 14.65 -17.15
CA ALA A 67 9.28 13.78 -16.57
C ALA A 67 9.54 12.30 -16.93
N ILE A 68 9.26 11.39 -16.00
CA ILE A 68 9.43 9.95 -16.23
C ILE A 68 8.14 9.42 -16.82
N GLN A 69 8.22 8.92 -18.04
CA GLN A 69 7.08 8.38 -18.77
C GLN A 69 6.81 6.91 -18.41
N PRO A 70 5.53 6.48 -18.40
CA PRO A 70 5.18 5.06 -18.38
C PRO A 70 5.50 4.42 -19.74
N LYS A 71 5.39 3.09 -19.84
CA LYS A 71 5.67 2.39 -21.10
C LYS A 71 4.66 2.77 -22.20
N ASN A 72 3.39 2.94 -21.85
CA ASN A 72 2.36 3.41 -22.77
C ASN A 72 1.25 4.14 -22.00
N ILE A 73 1.18 5.46 -22.16
CA ILE A 73 0.22 6.33 -21.46
C ILE A 73 -1.25 6.08 -21.85
N ASN A 74 -1.50 5.62 -23.08
CA ASN A 74 -2.84 5.41 -23.63
C ASN A 74 -3.37 3.98 -23.40
N SER A 75 -2.66 3.20 -22.59
CA SER A 75 -3.00 1.81 -22.31
C SER A 75 -4.27 1.69 -21.46
N THR A 76 -5.16 0.75 -21.83
CA THR A 76 -6.43 0.48 -21.12
C THR A 76 -6.34 -0.67 -20.11
N HIS A 77 -5.13 -1.19 -19.86
CA HIS A 77 -4.92 -2.29 -18.93
C HIS A 77 -5.31 -1.91 -17.49
N THR A 78 -5.80 -2.89 -16.74
CA THR A 78 -6.18 -2.74 -15.34
C THR A 78 -4.97 -2.83 -14.41
N ILE A 79 -5.14 -2.40 -13.15
CA ILE A 79 -4.14 -2.60 -12.09
C ILE A 79 -3.77 -4.08 -11.94
N GLN A 80 -4.77 -4.98 -11.96
CA GLN A 80 -4.55 -6.42 -11.84
C GLN A 80 -3.64 -6.93 -12.96
N GLN A 81 -3.96 -6.61 -14.22
CA GLN A 81 -3.17 -7.04 -15.38
C GLN A 81 -1.73 -6.52 -15.32
N HIS A 82 -1.54 -5.26 -14.91
CA HIS A 82 -0.22 -4.66 -14.76
C HIS A 82 0.66 -5.40 -13.74
N ILE A 83 0.09 -5.79 -12.60
CA ILE A 83 0.84 -6.49 -11.54
C ILE A 83 1.05 -7.97 -11.91
N ASP A 84 0.08 -8.61 -12.55
CA ASP A 84 0.20 -10.00 -13.01
C ASP A 84 1.31 -10.17 -14.04
N ASP A 85 1.45 -9.20 -14.94
CA ASP A 85 2.50 -9.17 -15.95
C ASP A 85 3.15 -7.78 -16.07
N GLY A 86 4.22 -7.59 -15.30
CA GLY A 86 5.04 -6.38 -15.35
C GLY A 86 5.78 -6.16 -16.68
N SER A 87 5.70 -7.08 -17.65
CA SER A 87 6.22 -6.88 -19.00
C SER A 87 5.27 -6.07 -19.89
N LEU A 88 3.96 -6.07 -19.59
CA LEU A 88 2.94 -5.35 -20.34
C LEU A 88 3.27 -3.86 -20.47
N GLN A 89 2.86 -3.29 -21.60
CA GLN A 89 2.97 -1.86 -21.87
C GLN A 89 1.75 -1.13 -21.32
N THR A 90 1.81 -0.84 -20.02
CA THR A 90 0.74 -0.18 -19.29
C THR A 90 1.03 1.30 -19.07
N LYS A 91 0.01 2.01 -18.58
CA LYS A 91 0.09 3.39 -18.12
C LYS A 91 0.57 3.53 -16.68
N TYR A 92 0.86 2.41 -16.01
CA TYR A 92 1.27 2.41 -14.61
C TYR A 92 2.79 2.28 -14.48
N ILE A 93 3.33 3.00 -13.51
CA ILE A 93 4.73 2.90 -13.08
C ILE A 93 4.74 2.23 -11.70
N SER A 94 5.32 1.02 -11.63
CA SER A 94 5.47 0.31 -10.35
C SER A 94 6.49 1.00 -9.45
N THR A 95 6.12 1.23 -8.21
CA THR A 95 7.01 1.76 -7.17
C THR A 95 6.84 0.93 -5.90
N THR A 96 7.75 1.07 -4.94
CA THR A 96 7.71 0.34 -3.67
C THR A 96 7.91 1.28 -2.50
N LYS A 97 7.20 1.06 -1.40
CA LYS A 97 7.45 1.78 -0.13
C LYS A 97 8.82 1.43 0.47
N LYS A 98 9.43 0.31 0.06
CA LYS A 98 10.67 -0.23 0.64
C LYS A 98 11.87 0.11 -0.25
N LYS A 99 12.76 0.99 0.22
CA LYS A 99 14.04 1.29 -0.47
C LYS A 99 14.84 0.01 -0.76
N SER A 100 14.90 -0.93 0.19
CA SER A 100 15.61 -2.20 0.02
C SER A 100 15.10 -3.03 -1.17
N THR A 101 13.80 -2.97 -1.46
CA THR A 101 13.20 -3.66 -2.61
C THR A 101 13.61 -2.99 -3.92
N ALA A 102 13.62 -1.66 -3.97
CA ALA A 102 14.14 -0.91 -5.12
C ALA A 102 15.64 -1.21 -5.34
N ASP A 103 16.44 -1.22 -4.26
CA ASP A 103 17.86 -1.56 -4.30
C ASP A 103 18.05 -3.00 -4.82
N PHE A 104 17.23 -3.96 -4.38
CA PHE A 104 17.28 -5.35 -4.85
C PHE A 104 17.03 -5.46 -6.36
N TYR A 105 15.95 -4.84 -6.88
CA TYR A 105 15.67 -4.82 -8.32
C TYR A 105 16.67 -3.96 -9.11
N GLY A 106 17.32 -3.01 -8.42
CA GLY A 106 18.37 -2.15 -8.93
C GLY A 106 19.67 -2.89 -9.22
N LYS A 107 19.95 -4.03 -8.57
CA LYS A 107 21.20 -4.79 -8.74
C LYS A 107 21.41 -5.27 -10.20
N PRO A 108 22.68 -5.40 -10.63
CA PRO A 108 23.02 -6.13 -11.83
C PRO A 108 22.44 -7.55 -11.81
N ASN A 109 21.97 -8.01 -12.96
CA ASN A 109 21.56 -9.39 -13.18
C ASN A 109 22.05 -9.85 -14.57
N PRO A 110 23.30 -10.35 -14.66
CA PRO A 110 23.89 -10.78 -15.92
C PRO A 110 23.09 -11.87 -16.64
N LYS A 111 22.40 -12.75 -15.89
CA LYS A 111 21.53 -13.80 -16.46
C LYS A 111 20.34 -13.24 -17.24
N ARG A 112 19.92 -12.01 -16.94
CA ARG A 112 18.86 -11.28 -17.64
C ARG A 112 19.39 -10.15 -18.54
N GLY A 113 20.70 -10.12 -18.80
CA GLY A 113 21.35 -9.09 -19.62
C GLY A 113 21.56 -7.74 -18.93
N LYS A 114 21.32 -7.63 -17.62
CA LYS A 114 21.53 -6.39 -16.85
C LYS A 114 22.95 -6.38 -16.27
N MET A 115 23.88 -5.73 -16.94
CA MET A 115 25.28 -5.68 -16.51
C MET A 115 25.57 -4.61 -15.45
N ASN A 116 24.88 -3.48 -15.54
CA ASN A 116 25.07 -2.34 -14.66
C ASN A 116 23.90 -2.20 -13.67
N PRO A 117 24.14 -1.65 -12.47
CA PRO A 117 23.04 -1.29 -11.56
C PRO A 117 22.16 -0.20 -12.19
N SER A 118 20.88 -0.23 -11.85
CA SER A 118 19.93 0.83 -12.23
C SER A 118 20.08 2.03 -11.30
N THR A 119 19.84 3.23 -11.83
CA THR A 119 19.62 4.42 -10.99
C THR A 119 18.35 4.25 -10.16
N ILE A 120 18.42 4.53 -8.85
CA ILE A 120 17.27 4.53 -7.94
C ILE A 120 16.74 5.96 -7.81
N ILE A 121 15.42 6.11 -7.81
CA ILE A 121 14.75 7.37 -7.47
C ILE A 121 13.89 7.20 -6.24
N ALA A 122 13.80 8.27 -5.45
CA ALA A 122 12.80 8.49 -4.43
C ALA A 122 11.76 9.45 -5.00
N ILE A 123 10.49 9.09 -4.90
CA ILE A 123 9.35 9.81 -5.43
C ILE A 123 8.50 10.26 -4.25
N ASP A 124 8.21 11.54 -4.25
CA ASP A 124 7.38 12.25 -3.30
C ASP A 124 5.96 12.29 -3.85
N THR A 125 5.08 11.43 -3.33
CA THR A 125 3.71 11.28 -3.85
C THR A 125 2.84 12.50 -3.60
N ASP A 126 3.19 13.37 -2.65
CA ASP A 126 2.49 14.63 -2.37
C ASP A 126 2.55 15.62 -3.54
N LYS A 127 3.56 15.45 -4.41
CA LYS A 127 3.75 16.26 -5.60
C LYS A 127 3.09 15.67 -6.84
N ILE A 128 2.30 14.61 -6.66
CA ILE A 128 1.53 13.94 -7.69
C ILE A 128 0.05 14.07 -7.33
N ASN A 129 -0.82 14.09 -8.34
CA ASN A 129 -2.25 14.07 -8.09
C ASN A 129 -2.62 12.77 -7.33
N PRO A 130 -3.24 12.84 -6.13
CA PRO A 130 -3.57 11.65 -5.33
C PRO A 130 -4.43 10.63 -6.09
N SER A 131 -5.32 11.08 -7.00
CA SER A 131 -6.15 10.17 -7.81
C SER A 131 -5.36 9.30 -8.80
N LYS A 132 -4.08 9.63 -9.03
CA LYS A 132 -3.16 8.85 -9.87
C LYS A 132 -2.23 7.94 -9.07
N VAL A 133 -2.28 8.00 -7.74
CA VAL A 133 -1.44 7.18 -6.86
C VAL A 133 -2.31 6.07 -6.28
N HIS A 134 -2.03 4.84 -6.68
CA HIS A 134 -2.80 3.66 -6.31
C HIS A 134 -1.97 2.80 -5.37
N ASP A 135 -2.26 2.88 -4.07
CA ASP A 135 -1.64 2.00 -3.09
C ASP A 135 -2.28 0.60 -3.14
N VAL A 136 -1.46 -0.39 -3.54
CA VAL A 136 -1.86 -1.80 -3.64
C VAL A 136 -1.11 -2.68 -2.64
N SER A 137 -0.34 -2.07 -1.72
CA SER A 137 0.51 -2.78 -0.77
C SER A 137 -0.29 -3.66 0.21
N GLY A 138 -1.54 -3.30 0.50
CA GLY A 138 -2.48 -4.12 1.27
C GLY A 138 -3.12 -5.27 0.48
N GLY A 139 -2.81 -5.43 -0.81
CA GLY A 139 -3.40 -6.45 -1.66
C GLY A 139 -4.84 -6.16 -2.09
N ILE A 140 -5.27 -4.91 -1.96
CA ILE A 140 -6.60 -4.42 -2.35
C ILE A 140 -6.40 -3.48 -3.54
N ASN A 141 -7.28 -3.58 -4.53
CA ASN A 141 -7.34 -2.65 -5.63
C ASN A 141 -8.09 -1.38 -5.18
N PRO A 142 -7.43 -0.21 -5.08
CA PRO A 142 -8.04 1.01 -4.55
C PRO A 142 -9.15 1.57 -5.44
N GLN A 143 -9.15 1.26 -6.74
CA GLN A 143 -10.19 1.71 -7.67
C GLN A 143 -11.52 0.98 -7.47
N THR A 144 -11.47 -0.27 -6.99
CA THR A 144 -12.66 -1.15 -6.89
C THR A 144 -13.01 -1.55 -5.46
N GLY A 145 -12.10 -1.35 -4.51
CA GLY A 145 -12.20 -1.85 -3.14
C GLY A 145 -12.11 -3.38 -3.02
N LYS A 146 -11.89 -4.10 -4.13
CA LYS A 146 -11.80 -5.56 -4.14
C LYS A 146 -10.37 -6.02 -3.91
N LYS A 147 -10.23 -7.19 -3.28
CA LYS A 147 -8.94 -7.87 -3.14
C LYS A 147 -8.37 -8.22 -4.52
N LEU A 148 -7.06 -8.09 -4.68
CA LEU A 148 -6.34 -8.56 -5.87
C LEU A 148 -6.36 -10.09 -5.94
N ASP A 149 -6.37 -10.61 -7.16
CA ASP A 149 -6.27 -12.05 -7.41
C ASP A 149 -4.80 -12.50 -7.44
N MET A 150 -4.56 -13.80 -7.26
CA MET A 150 -3.22 -14.35 -7.47
C MET A 150 -2.88 -14.41 -8.96
N PRO A 151 -1.64 -14.11 -9.38
CA PRO A 151 -0.45 -13.88 -8.55
C PRO A 151 -0.28 -12.42 -8.05
N ALA A 152 -0.98 -11.43 -8.60
CA ALA A 152 -0.79 -10.01 -8.26
C ALA A 152 -0.81 -9.74 -6.76
N LEU A 153 -1.76 -10.31 -6.03
CA LEU A 153 -1.87 -10.18 -4.57
C LEU A 153 -0.55 -10.44 -3.85
N ARG A 154 0.16 -11.51 -4.24
CA ARG A 154 1.42 -11.93 -3.62
C ARG A 154 2.54 -10.94 -3.93
N TYR A 155 2.61 -10.44 -5.15
CA TYR A 155 3.65 -9.50 -5.56
C TYR A 155 3.44 -8.13 -4.91
N ALA A 156 2.22 -7.61 -4.99
CA ALA A 156 1.88 -6.31 -4.44
C ALA A 156 2.14 -6.22 -2.93
N THR A 157 1.74 -7.25 -2.17
CA THR A 157 1.95 -7.31 -0.71
C THR A 157 3.41 -7.51 -0.34
N LYS A 158 4.12 -8.43 -1.00
CA LYS A 158 5.54 -8.69 -0.73
C LYS A 158 6.38 -7.44 -0.93
N ASP A 159 6.18 -6.77 -2.06
CA ASP A 159 7.00 -5.64 -2.48
C ASP A 159 6.47 -4.30 -1.91
N ALA A 160 5.35 -4.30 -1.17
CA ALA A 160 4.67 -3.10 -0.71
C ALA A 160 4.49 -2.10 -1.86
N GLU A 161 3.87 -2.60 -2.93
CA GLU A 161 3.80 -1.92 -4.22
C GLU A 161 2.80 -0.75 -4.18
N VAL A 162 3.20 0.35 -4.82
CA VAL A 162 2.35 1.52 -5.08
C VAL A 162 2.48 1.83 -6.56
N LEU A 163 1.37 1.98 -7.25
CA LEU A 163 1.35 2.27 -8.69
C LEU A 163 1.08 3.75 -8.90
N ILE A 164 1.86 4.37 -9.79
CA ILE A 164 1.59 5.73 -10.26
C ILE A 164 1.05 5.65 -11.69
N GLU A 165 -0.13 6.23 -11.93
CA GLU A 165 -0.75 6.30 -13.24
C GLU A 165 -0.28 7.52 -14.04
N GLY A 166 0.25 7.28 -15.23
CA GLY A 166 0.77 8.32 -16.12
C GLY A 166 2.23 8.66 -15.83
N GLU A 167 2.60 9.90 -16.14
CA GLU A 167 3.96 10.41 -15.95
C GLU A 167 4.25 10.84 -14.50
N ILE A 168 5.51 10.73 -14.09
CA ILE A 168 6.01 11.31 -12.84
C ILE A 168 6.71 12.62 -13.18
N PRO A 169 6.21 13.77 -12.72
CA PRO A 169 6.81 15.06 -13.04
C PRO A 169 8.19 15.20 -12.39
N LYS A 170 9.09 15.95 -13.03
CA LYS A 170 10.45 16.23 -12.54
C LYS A 170 10.48 16.65 -11.07
N GLY A 171 9.56 17.53 -10.67
CA GLY A 171 9.51 18.06 -9.30
C GLY A 171 9.14 17.02 -8.23
N ALA A 172 8.57 15.89 -8.63
CA ALA A 172 8.11 14.84 -7.72
C ALA A 172 9.17 13.79 -7.39
N TYR A 173 10.33 13.77 -8.05
CA TYR A 173 11.35 12.75 -7.75
C TYR A 173 12.75 13.33 -7.53
N LYS A 174 13.57 12.56 -6.82
CA LYS A 174 14.99 12.82 -6.61
C LYS A 174 15.77 11.55 -6.88
N ILE A 175 16.92 11.67 -7.55
CA ILE A 175 17.85 10.56 -7.72
C ILE A 175 18.49 10.25 -6.36
N VAL A 176 18.43 9.00 -5.95
CA VAL A 176 19.09 8.51 -4.74
C VAL A 176 20.43 7.96 -5.17
N CYS A 177 21.51 8.65 -4.79
CA CYS A 177 22.86 8.15 -5.01
C CYS A 177 23.12 6.95 -4.08
N HIS A 178 23.80 5.94 -4.62
CA HIS A 178 24.35 4.83 -3.84
C HIS A 178 25.66 5.23 -3.17
#